data_AF-A0A2V9ZSJ5-F1
#
_entry.id   AF-A0A2V9ZSJ5-F1
#
_cell.length_a   1.000
_cell.length_b   1.000
_cell.length_c   1.000
_cell.angle_alpha   90.00
_cell.angle_beta   90.00
_cell.angle_gamma   90.00
#
_symmetry.space_group_name_H-M   'P 1'
#
loop_
_entity.id
_entity.type
_entity.pdbx_description
1 polymer ?
#
loop_
_entity_poly.entity_id
_entity_poly.type
_entity_poly.pdbx_seq_one_letter_code
_entity_poly.pdbx_strand_id
1 'polypeptide(L)'
;MAMFCCSVYAFTLWLRELNWRTAVEFGITAGLAFATKFSTLVFLPACAAIILVLYVAAGNRNWRPILRTAFIAGLCAFFAIWAVYRFSHAPSTEVTKFPERAAAKIFGKSSGITNAVHTIAVHVPVPAPEVFDGLRMVRKQNEEGTKSFLFGHVRTGGWWYFFFVAIALKTPLSVLLLAALGSVIILLRYWKDRSQWETMVPLAAAVMVMIVTIPSRFNIGVRHVLPMFVFLSIPAAVGLAALWERRDQRLISRAAVVLLGAWLVISSARSHPDYLSYFNEFGGHDPSRLLVISDYDWGQDLARLSTYLHDQQIKHISITYDGWFVPESLGFPETDNITLNCGTRPSGWVAMQVRRARVHPDCYPWLAQEHRVTTVGKTMWIYYVKP
;
A
#
# COMPACT_ATOMS: atom_id res chain seq x y z
N MET A 1 -5.68 -5.36 -3.91
CA MET A 1 -6.25 -4.58 -2.77
C MET A 1 -7.77 -4.61 -2.74
N ALA A 2 -8.48 -4.42 -3.86
CA ALA A 2 -9.94 -4.60 -3.90
C ALA A 2 -10.39 -5.96 -3.34
N MET A 3 -9.77 -7.06 -3.78
CA MET A 3 -10.06 -8.40 -3.26
C MET A 3 -9.83 -8.55 -1.75
N PHE A 4 -8.86 -7.83 -1.18
CA PHE A 4 -8.67 -7.83 0.28
C PHE A 4 -9.83 -7.16 1.01
N CYS A 5 -10.31 -6.01 0.54
CA CYS A 5 -11.51 -5.38 1.10
C CYS A 5 -12.76 -6.27 0.93
N CYS A 6 -12.92 -6.92 -0.24
CA CYS A 6 -13.98 -7.89 -0.47
C CYS A 6 -13.89 -9.08 0.49
N SER A 7 -12.68 -9.58 0.77
CA SER A 7 -12.45 -10.69 1.70
C SER A 7 -12.80 -10.31 3.14
N VAL A 8 -12.46 -9.09 3.58
CA VAL A 8 -12.87 -8.58 4.91
C VAL A 8 -14.40 -8.47 5.01
N TYR A 9 -15.05 -8.00 3.95
CA TYR A 9 -16.51 -7.93 3.89
C TYR A 9 -17.15 -9.33 3.87
N ALA A 10 -16.67 -10.25 3.03
CA ALA A 10 -17.16 -11.62 2.94
C ALA A 10 -16.94 -12.40 4.24
N PHE A 11 -15.83 -12.16 4.95
CA PHE A 11 -15.61 -12.70 6.29
C PHE A 11 -16.67 -12.22 7.28
N THR A 12 -17.03 -10.94 7.21
CA THR A 12 -18.08 -10.34 8.05
C THR A 12 -19.44 -10.97 7.74
N LEU A 13 -19.78 -11.15 6.46
CA LEU A 13 -21.00 -11.84 6.04
C LEU A 13 -21.03 -13.30 6.47
N TRP A 14 -19.90 -14.00 6.41
CA TRP A 14 -19.80 -15.39 6.86
C TRP A 14 -20.04 -15.53 8.36
N LEU A 15 -19.54 -14.61 9.19
CA LEU A 15 -19.83 -14.61 10.63
C LEU A 15 -21.29 -14.28 10.95
N ARG A 16 -21.92 -13.40 10.15
CA ARG A 16 -23.34 -13.07 10.29
C ARG A 16 -24.23 -14.25 9.90
N GLU A 17 -23.92 -14.90 8.79
CA GLU A 17 -24.66 -16.03 8.24
C GLU A 17 -23.74 -17.25 8.13
N LEU A 18 -23.74 -18.08 9.16
CA LEU A 18 -22.86 -19.25 9.30
C LEU A 18 -23.28 -20.42 8.38
N ASN A 19 -23.26 -20.20 7.07
CA ASN A 19 -23.63 -21.16 6.04
C ASN A 19 -22.48 -21.42 5.05
N TRP A 20 -22.65 -22.42 4.18
CA TRP A 20 -21.61 -22.81 3.23
C TRP A 20 -21.43 -21.80 2.09
N ARG A 21 -22.46 -21.03 1.72
CA ARG A 21 -22.38 -20.08 0.60
C ARG A 21 -21.47 -18.92 0.94
N THR A 22 -21.68 -18.30 2.11
CA THR A 22 -20.84 -17.21 2.61
C THR A 22 -19.41 -17.69 2.92
N ALA A 23 -19.24 -18.94 3.33
CA ALA A 23 -17.92 -19.56 3.49
C ALA A 23 -17.18 -19.72 2.15
N VAL A 24 -17.88 -20.13 1.09
CA VAL A 24 -17.32 -20.21 -0.27
C VAL A 24 -16.92 -18.83 -0.76
N GLU A 25 -17.79 -17.82 -0.61
CA GLU A 25 -17.50 -16.43 -0.99
C GLU A 25 -16.27 -15.89 -0.25
N PHE A 26 -16.18 -16.10 1.06
CA PHE A 26 -15.01 -15.73 1.86
C PHE A 26 -13.75 -16.45 1.38
N GLY A 27 -13.83 -17.76 1.15
CA GLY A 27 -12.69 -18.57 0.68
C GLY A 27 -12.15 -18.10 -0.66
N ILE A 28 -13.03 -17.93 -1.67
CA ILE A 28 -12.65 -17.46 -3.00
C ILE A 28 -12.02 -16.06 -2.92
N THR A 29 -12.68 -15.12 -2.24
CA THR A 29 -12.16 -13.75 -2.12
C THR A 29 -10.85 -13.68 -1.33
N ALA A 30 -10.68 -14.50 -0.29
CA ALA A 30 -9.42 -14.60 0.46
C ALA A 30 -8.29 -15.17 -0.40
N GLY A 31 -8.56 -16.23 -1.17
CA GLY A 31 -7.59 -16.82 -2.09
C GLY A 31 -7.13 -15.83 -3.18
N LEU A 32 -8.08 -15.14 -3.82
CA LEU A 32 -7.78 -14.09 -4.80
C LEU A 32 -7.06 -12.89 -4.17
N ALA A 33 -7.42 -12.49 -2.94
CA ALA A 33 -6.75 -11.43 -2.22
C ALA A 33 -5.29 -11.77 -1.92
N PHE A 34 -5.01 -13.03 -1.54
CA PHE A 34 -3.66 -13.52 -1.31
C PHE A 34 -2.86 -13.57 -2.62
N ALA A 35 -3.42 -14.16 -3.67
CA ALA A 35 -2.75 -14.32 -4.96
C ALA A 35 -2.44 -12.97 -5.64
N THR A 36 -3.27 -11.93 -5.42
CA THR A 36 -3.01 -10.59 -5.97
C THR A 36 -2.02 -9.77 -5.14
N LYS A 37 -1.89 -10.02 -3.83
CA LYS A 37 -0.93 -9.30 -2.99
C LYS A 37 -0.59 -10.07 -1.71
N PHE A 38 0.68 -10.43 -1.55
CA PHE A 38 1.15 -11.18 -0.38
C PHE A 38 0.99 -10.46 0.97
N SER A 39 0.84 -9.13 1.00
CA SER A 39 0.55 -8.39 2.24
C SER A 39 -0.79 -8.83 2.88
N THR A 40 -1.70 -9.40 2.08
CA THR A 40 -2.94 -10.02 2.57
C THR A 40 -2.66 -11.11 3.61
N LEU A 41 -1.52 -11.81 3.52
CA LEU A 41 -1.14 -12.85 4.49
C LEU A 41 -1.05 -12.31 5.92
N VAL A 42 -0.73 -11.03 6.09
CA VAL A 42 -0.64 -10.39 7.42
C VAL A 42 -1.89 -9.55 7.71
N PHE A 43 -2.40 -8.82 6.70
CA PHE A 43 -3.56 -7.95 6.87
C PHE A 43 -4.85 -8.72 7.15
N LEU A 44 -5.13 -9.80 6.41
CA LEU A 44 -6.39 -10.52 6.53
C LEU A 44 -6.52 -11.25 7.88
N PRO A 45 -5.52 -12.00 8.37
CA PRO A 45 -5.62 -12.60 9.70
C PRO A 45 -5.75 -11.56 10.82
N ALA A 46 -5.05 -10.43 10.73
CA ALA A 46 -5.15 -9.36 11.72
C ALA A 46 -6.56 -8.73 11.74
N CYS A 47 -7.14 -8.48 10.55
CA CYS A 47 -8.52 -7.99 10.44
C CYS A 47 -9.53 -9.04 10.90
N ALA A 48 -9.37 -10.30 10.49
CA ALA A 48 -10.24 -11.39 10.91
C ALA A 48 -10.22 -11.57 12.43
N ALA A 49 -9.04 -11.46 13.06
CA ALA A 49 -8.89 -11.55 14.51
C ALA A 49 -9.67 -10.45 15.25
N ILE A 50 -9.53 -9.18 14.86
CA ILE A 50 -10.29 -8.10 15.52
C ILE A 50 -11.80 -8.23 15.26
N ILE A 51 -12.19 -8.68 14.07
CA ILE A 51 -13.60 -8.91 13.72
C ILE A 51 -14.19 -10.05 14.58
N LEU A 52 -13.45 -11.13 14.79
CA LEU A 52 -13.85 -12.21 15.70
C LEU A 52 -13.99 -11.70 17.14
N VAL A 53 -13.09 -10.83 17.61
CA VAL A 53 -13.22 -10.19 18.93
C VAL A 53 -14.52 -9.39 19.02
N LEU A 54 -14.84 -8.58 18.00
CA LEU A 54 -16.09 -7.82 17.93
C LEU A 54 -17.32 -8.74 17.92
N TYR A 55 -17.29 -9.81 17.12
CA TYR A 55 -18.36 -10.81 17.01
C TYR A 55 -18.63 -11.51 18.36
N VAL A 56 -17.58 -11.90 19.07
CA VAL A 56 -17.68 -12.53 20.40
C VAL A 56 -18.14 -11.52 21.46
N ALA A 57 -17.65 -10.27 21.39
CA ALA A 57 -18.06 -9.20 22.29
C ALA A 57 -19.55 -8.81 22.13
N ALA A 58 -20.14 -9.10 20.97
CA ALA A 58 -21.58 -8.99 20.72
C ALA A 58 -22.42 -10.13 21.35
N GLY A 59 -21.78 -11.09 22.02
CA GLY A 59 -22.45 -12.21 22.69
C GLY A 59 -22.52 -13.51 21.87
N ASN A 60 -22.03 -13.50 20.63
CA ASN A 60 -22.05 -14.69 19.79
C ASN A 60 -20.96 -15.69 20.21
N ARG A 61 -21.37 -16.89 20.65
CA ARG A 61 -20.46 -17.95 21.14
C ARG A 61 -20.56 -19.27 20.38
N ASN A 62 -21.32 -19.32 19.30
CA ASN A 62 -21.52 -20.57 18.56
C ASN A 62 -20.37 -20.83 17.57
N TRP A 63 -19.36 -21.57 18.00
CA TRP A 63 -18.16 -21.87 17.19
C TRP A 63 -18.32 -23.08 16.28
N ARG A 64 -19.28 -23.98 16.55
CA ARG A 64 -19.42 -25.23 15.80
C ARG A 64 -19.64 -25.01 14.30
N PRO A 65 -20.53 -24.11 13.86
CA PRO A 65 -20.73 -23.85 12.42
C PRO A 65 -19.51 -23.20 11.77
N ILE A 66 -18.81 -22.31 12.48
CA ILE A 66 -17.57 -21.67 12.02
C ILE A 66 -16.53 -22.75 11.72
N LEU A 67 -16.28 -23.66 12.66
CA LEU A 67 -15.29 -24.72 12.47
C LEU A 67 -15.63 -25.66 11.30
N ARG A 68 -16.92 -25.99 11.13
CA ARG A 68 -17.38 -26.84 10.01
C ARG A 68 -17.20 -26.17 8.65
N THR A 69 -17.53 -24.89 8.55
CA THR A 69 -17.52 -24.16 7.28
C THR A 69 -16.16 -23.51 6.97
N ALA A 70 -15.27 -23.37 7.97
CA ALA A 70 -13.89 -22.91 7.78
C ALA A 70 -13.10 -23.82 6.84
N PHE A 71 -13.34 -25.14 6.89
CA PHE A 71 -12.72 -26.09 5.98
C PHE A 71 -13.12 -25.81 4.53
N ILE A 72 -14.40 -25.50 4.28
CA ILE A 72 -14.91 -25.16 2.94
C ILE A 72 -14.25 -23.86 2.46
N ALA A 73 -14.19 -22.83 3.31
CA ALA A 73 -13.51 -21.59 2.97
C ALA A 73 -12.02 -21.82 2.65
N GLY A 74 -11.34 -22.65 3.44
CA GLY A 74 -9.94 -23.02 3.23
C GLY A 74 -9.70 -23.75 1.91
N LEU A 75 -10.56 -24.72 1.56
CA LEU A 75 -10.52 -25.40 0.27
C LEU A 75 -10.75 -24.42 -0.90
N CYS A 76 -11.75 -23.55 -0.78
CA CYS A 76 -12.04 -22.56 -1.83
C CYS A 76 -10.87 -21.58 -2.01
N ALA A 77 -10.25 -21.12 -0.93
CA ALA A 77 -9.08 -20.27 -0.98
C ALA A 77 -7.89 -20.99 -1.64
N PHE A 78 -7.66 -22.25 -1.29
CA PHE A 78 -6.64 -23.10 -1.89
C PHE A 78 -6.84 -23.24 -3.40
N PHE A 79 -8.03 -23.65 -3.84
CA PHE A 79 -8.31 -23.82 -5.27
C PHE A 79 -8.27 -22.50 -6.04
N ALA A 80 -8.71 -21.39 -5.43
CA ALA A 80 -8.61 -20.07 -6.05
C ALA A 80 -7.14 -19.66 -6.26
N ILE A 81 -6.27 -19.87 -5.27
CA ILE A 81 -4.83 -19.62 -5.41
C ILE A 81 -4.26 -20.53 -6.50
N TRP A 82 -4.52 -21.83 -6.42
CA TRP A 82 -3.98 -22.80 -7.37
C TRP A 82 -4.40 -22.50 -8.82
N ALA A 83 -5.65 -22.09 -9.03
CA ALA A 83 -6.16 -21.67 -10.33
C ALA A 83 -5.46 -20.41 -10.88
N VAL A 84 -5.16 -19.41 -10.05
CA VAL A 84 -4.40 -18.21 -10.49
C VAL A 84 -3.00 -18.57 -10.97
N TYR A 85 -2.38 -19.56 -10.32
CA TYR A 85 -1.10 -20.14 -10.73
C TYR A 85 -1.26 -21.22 -11.81
N ARG A 86 -2.40 -21.25 -12.52
CA ARG A 86 -2.68 -22.14 -13.67
C ARG A 86 -2.54 -23.63 -13.32
N PHE A 87 -2.90 -23.99 -12.10
CA PHE A 87 -2.75 -25.34 -11.56
C PHE A 87 -1.30 -25.86 -11.59
N SER A 88 -0.31 -24.95 -11.47
CA SER A 88 1.09 -25.31 -11.38
C SER A 88 1.36 -26.25 -10.19
N HIS A 89 2.32 -27.14 -10.38
CA HIS A 89 2.76 -28.07 -9.36
C HIS A 89 4.22 -28.43 -9.61
N ALA A 90 4.99 -28.59 -8.53
CA ALA A 90 6.39 -29.02 -8.59
C ALA A 90 6.71 -29.96 -7.42
N PRO A 91 7.70 -30.86 -7.56
CA PRO A 91 8.18 -31.69 -6.46
C PRO A 91 8.53 -30.87 -5.22
N SER A 92 8.15 -31.32 -4.02
CA SER A 92 8.34 -30.52 -2.80
C SER A 92 9.81 -30.18 -2.49
N THR A 93 10.75 -30.95 -3.02
CA THR A 93 12.21 -30.75 -2.90
C THR A 93 12.74 -29.54 -3.69
N GLU A 94 12.11 -29.20 -4.81
CA GLU A 94 12.44 -27.99 -5.58
C GLU A 94 11.90 -26.74 -4.87
N VAL A 95 10.76 -26.89 -4.19
CA VAL A 95 10.06 -25.79 -3.54
C VAL A 95 10.65 -25.49 -2.18
N THR A 96 10.88 -26.48 -1.30
CA THR A 96 11.42 -26.27 0.04
C THR A 96 12.29 -27.45 0.52
N LYS A 97 13.45 -27.15 1.13
CA LYS A 97 14.24 -28.15 1.87
C LYS A 97 13.71 -28.41 3.29
N PHE A 98 12.50 -27.95 3.61
CA PHE A 98 11.96 -28.04 4.97
C PHE A 98 11.71 -29.49 5.42
N PRO A 99 11.08 -30.37 4.61
CA PRO A 99 10.87 -31.78 4.99
C PRO A 99 12.19 -32.50 5.27
N GLU A 100 13.20 -32.28 4.42
CA GLU A 100 14.55 -32.83 4.57
C GLU A 100 15.25 -32.31 5.82
N ARG A 101 15.20 -30.99 6.07
CA ARG A 101 15.83 -30.37 7.26
C ARG A 101 15.16 -30.79 8.55
N ALA A 102 13.83 -30.89 8.57
CA ALA A 102 13.07 -31.36 9.73
C ALA A 102 13.38 -32.83 10.02
N ALA A 103 13.36 -33.69 8.99
CA ALA A 103 13.69 -35.11 9.14
C ALA A 103 15.15 -35.31 9.59
N ALA A 104 16.12 -34.62 8.97
CA ALA A 104 17.52 -34.70 9.35
C ALA A 104 17.79 -34.22 10.79
N LYS A 105 16.99 -33.27 11.30
CA LYS A 105 17.09 -32.76 12.69
C LYS A 105 16.46 -33.70 13.72
N ILE A 106 15.37 -34.39 13.36
CA ILE A 106 14.62 -35.27 14.28
C ILE A 106 15.18 -36.70 14.28
N PHE A 107 15.53 -37.22 13.10
CA PHE A 107 15.89 -38.62 12.91
C PHE A 107 17.36 -38.83 12.52
N GLY A 108 18.14 -37.76 12.38
CA GLY A 108 19.55 -37.82 11.97
C GLY A 108 19.76 -37.86 10.44
N LYS A 109 20.89 -37.33 9.97
CA LYS A 109 21.19 -37.15 8.54
C LYS A 109 21.32 -38.46 7.74
N SER A 110 21.60 -39.58 8.39
CA SER A 110 21.87 -40.89 7.75
C SER A 110 20.84 -41.98 8.12
N SER A 111 19.71 -41.63 8.72
CA SER A 111 18.67 -42.62 9.02
C SER A 111 17.84 -42.98 7.79
N GLY A 112 17.39 -44.24 7.72
CA GLY A 112 16.48 -44.71 6.66
C GLY A 112 15.17 -43.92 6.61
N ILE A 113 14.75 -43.33 7.73
CA ILE A 113 13.56 -42.47 7.84
C ILE A 113 13.80 -41.13 7.10
N THR A 114 14.99 -40.54 7.22
CA THR A 114 15.35 -39.33 6.46
C THR A 114 15.36 -39.62 4.95
N ASN A 115 15.84 -40.79 4.52
CA ASN A 115 15.77 -41.23 3.11
C ASN A 115 14.33 -41.51 2.65
N ALA A 116 13.47 -42.05 3.51
CA ALA A 116 12.05 -42.26 3.21
C ALA A 116 11.33 -40.90 3.06
N VAL A 117 11.58 -39.94 3.95
CA VAL A 117 11.03 -38.59 3.86
C VAL A 117 11.52 -37.87 2.61
N HIS A 118 12.80 -38.01 2.25
CA HIS A 118 13.34 -37.49 0.99
C HIS A 118 12.63 -38.12 -0.23
N THR A 119 12.50 -39.45 -0.25
CA THR A 119 11.80 -40.16 -1.35
C THR A 119 10.35 -39.70 -1.47
N ILE A 120 9.63 -39.54 -0.36
CA ILE A 120 8.25 -39.03 -0.36
C ILE A 120 8.21 -37.56 -0.82
N ALA A 121 9.13 -36.73 -0.34
CA ALA A 121 9.20 -35.32 -0.70
C ALA A 121 9.46 -35.11 -2.21
N VAL A 122 10.23 -35.99 -2.84
CA VAL A 122 10.46 -35.95 -4.31
C VAL A 122 9.20 -36.31 -5.09
N HIS A 123 8.33 -37.17 -4.56
CA HIS A 123 7.16 -37.67 -5.29
C HIS A 123 5.84 -36.96 -4.94
N VAL A 124 5.80 -36.16 -3.86
CA VAL A 124 4.60 -35.39 -3.50
C VAL A 124 4.66 -34.02 -4.19
N PRO A 125 3.79 -33.78 -5.20
CA PRO A 125 3.71 -32.49 -5.86
C PRO A 125 3.10 -31.46 -4.91
N VAL A 126 3.75 -30.30 -4.78
CA VAL A 126 3.23 -29.15 -4.06
C VAL A 126 2.53 -28.23 -5.07
N PRO A 127 1.25 -27.91 -4.86
CA PRO A 127 0.50 -26.98 -5.71
C PRO A 127 0.99 -25.53 -5.53
N ALA A 128 1.00 -24.77 -6.62
CA ALA A 128 1.42 -23.36 -6.65
C ALA A 128 2.78 -23.08 -5.99
N PRO A 129 3.87 -23.78 -6.38
CA PRO A 129 5.20 -23.61 -5.79
C PRO A 129 5.73 -22.17 -5.83
N GLU A 130 5.34 -21.40 -6.84
CA GLU A 130 5.74 -20.01 -7.06
C GLU A 130 5.28 -19.07 -5.94
N VAL A 131 4.24 -19.45 -5.18
CA VAL A 131 3.80 -18.74 -3.98
C VAL A 131 4.94 -18.63 -2.97
N PHE A 132 5.70 -19.71 -2.78
CA PHE A 132 6.80 -19.74 -1.81
C PHE A 132 7.94 -18.81 -2.22
N ASP A 133 8.24 -18.73 -3.52
CA ASP A 133 9.25 -17.80 -4.03
C ASP A 133 8.80 -16.35 -3.90
N GLY A 134 7.54 -16.06 -4.20
CA GLY A 134 6.94 -14.75 -3.95
C GLY A 134 7.02 -14.32 -2.48
N LEU A 135 6.71 -15.24 -1.55
CA LEU A 135 6.82 -14.99 -0.11
C LEU A 135 8.27 -14.75 0.33
N ARG A 136 9.24 -15.50 -0.20
CA ARG A 136 10.67 -15.28 0.06
C ARG A 136 11.13 -13.92 -0.43
N MET A 137 10.72 -13.53 -1.64
CA MET A 137 11.08 -12.25 -2.25
C MET A 137 10.55 -11.09 -1.42
N VAL A 138 9.26 -11.12 -1.03
CA VAL A 138 8.67 -10.06 -0.20
C VAL A 138 9.32 -9.99 1.18
N ARG A 139 9.62 -11.14 1.79
CA ARG A 139 10.32 -11.20 3.08
C ARG A 139 11.71 -10.60 2.99
N LYS A 140 12.51 -11.02 2.00
CA LYS A 140 13.86 -10.50 1.74
C LYS A 140 13.83 -8.99 1.52
N GLN A 141 12.89 -8.50 0.71
CA GLN A 141 12.73 -7.08 0.44
C GLN A 141 12.36 -6.27 1.70
N ASN A 142 11.55 -6.82 2.61
CA ASN A 142 11.27 -6.18 3.89
C ASN A 142 12.44 -6.28 4.88
N GLU A 143 13.25 -7.34 4.85
CA GLU A 143 14.44 -7.48 5.69
C GLU A 143 15.55 -6.48 5.28
N GLU A 144 15.80 -6.35 3.98
CA GLU A 144 16.73 -5.35 3.40
C GLU A 144 16.25 -3.93 3.66
N GLY A 145 14.93 -3.70 3.56
CA GLY A 145 14.31 -2.39 3.72
C GLY A 145 14.60 -1.45 2.55
N THR A 146 13.92 -0.30 2.53
CA THR A 146 14.13 0.73 1.50
C THR A 146 14.56 2.04 2.12
N LYS A 147 15.40 2.80 1.39
CA LYS A 147 15.59 4.22 1.68
C LYS A 147 14.23 4.92 1.57
N SER A 148 13.88 5.63 2.63
CA SER A 148 12.64 6.39 2.75
C SER A 148 12.99 7.81 3.18
N PHE A 149 12.15 8.78 2.84
CA PHE A 149 12.36 10.18 3.19
C PHE A 149 11.13 10.74 3.94
N LEU A 150 11.36 11.33 5.10
CA LEU A 150 10.33 11.91 5.95
C LEU A 150 10.91 13.08 6.75
N PHE A 151 10.22 14.22 6.76
CA PHE A 151 10.59 15.45 7.48
C PHE A 151 12.06 15.88 7.28
N GLY A 152 12.55 15.85 6.03
CA GLY A 152 13.92 16.26 5.72
C GLY A 152 14.99 15.19 5.96
N HIS A 153 14.64 14.04 6.53
CA HIS A 153 15.58 12.99 6.88
C HIS A 153 15.45 11.76 5.97
N VAL A 154 16.58 11.20 5.57
CA VAL A 154 16.66 9.92 4.87
C VAL A 154 16.93 8.81 5.89
N ARG A 155 16.18 7.72 5.82
CA ARG A 155 16.39 6.55 6.66
C ARG A 155 16.15 5.26 5.87
N THR A 156 17.05 4.30 6.03
CA THR A 156 16.84 2.91 5.58
C THR A 156 16.08 2.15 6.65
N GLY A 157 15.05 1.40 6.25
CA GLY A 157 14.24 0.60 7.18
C GLY A 157 13.08 1.37 7.84
N GLY A 158 12.80 2.60 7.37
CA GLY A 158 11.51 3.24 7.60
C GLY A 158 11.26 3.88 8.96
N TRP A 159 10.02 4.33 9.18
CA TRP A 159 9.51 4.86 10.45
C TRP A 159 8.20 4.18 10.83
N TRP A 160 8.04 3.87 12.11
CA TRP A 160 6.81 3.26 12.63
C TRP A 160 5.55 4.13 12.36
N TYR A 161 5.72 5.45 12.34
CA TYR A 161 4.65 6.42 12.10
C TYR A 161 4.52 6.85 10.63
N PHE A 162 5.31 6.25 9.72
CA PHE A 162 5.38 6.68 8.32
C PHE A 162 4.01 6.70 7.64
N PHE A 163 3.26 5.60 7.73
CA PHE A 163 1.96 5.50 7.06
C PHE A 163 0.90 6.41 7.68
N PHE A 164 0.98 6.70 8.99
CA PHE A 164 0.09 7.64 9.66
C PHE A 164 0.29 9.05 9.12
N VAL A 165 1.55 9.49 9.00
CA VAL A 165 1.90 10.79 8.40
C VAL A 165 1.52 10.81 6.92
N ALA A 166 1.81 9.74 6.18
CA ALA A 166 1.49 9.67 4.76
C ALA A 166 -0.03 9.81 4.52
N ILE A 167 -0.88 9.09 5.26
CA ILE A 167 -2.34 9.23 5.16
C ILE A 167 -2.78 10.63 5.57
N ALA A 168 -2.25 11.16 6.68
CA ALA A 168 -2.61 12.48 7.18
C ALA A 168 -2.26 13.61 6.20
N LEU A 169 -1.19 13.46 5.40
CA LEU A 169 -0.75 14.45 4.41
C LEU A 169 -1.36 14.23 3.02
N LYS A 170 -1.61 12.97 2.63
CA LYS A 170 -2.07 12.60 1.28
C LYS A 170 -3.59 12.53 1.15
N THR A 171 -4.34 12.55 2.24
CA THR A 171 -5.80 12.49 2.22
C THR A 171 -6.40 13.89 2.29
N PRO A 172 -7.38 14.27 1.45
CA PRO A 172 -8.07 15.56 1.58
C PRO A 172 -8.60 15.80 2.99
N LEU A 173 -8.38 17.02 3.53
CA LEU A 173 -8.79 17.35 4.90
C LEU A 173 -10.30 17.19 5.10
N SER A 174 -11.11 17.51 4.08
CA SER A 174 -12.56 17.30 4.12
C SER A 174 -12.93 15.83 4.39
N VAL A 175 -12.22 14.88 3.77
CA VAL A 175 -12.42 13.44 4.00
C VAL A 175 -11.97 13.05 5.39
N LEU A 176 -10.82 13.55 5.87
CA LEU A 176 -10.32 13.27 7.22
C LEU A 176 -11.27 13.78 8.31
N LEU A 177 -11.82 14.99 8.14
CA LEU A 177 -12.79 15.58 9.09
C LEU A 177 -14.10 14.77 9.14
N LEU A 178 -14.65 14.41 7.97
CA LEU A 178 -15.84 13.57 7.89
C LEU A 178 -15.59 12.18 8.48
N ALA A 179 -14.44 11.58 8.18
CA ALA A 179 -14.05 10.28 8.71
C ALA A 179 -13.87 10.31 10.23
N ALA A 180 -13.28 11.39 10.79
CA ALA A 180 -13.15 11.58 12.22
C ALA A 180 -14.51 11.65 12.91
N LEU A 181 -15.43 12.48 12.38
CA LEU A 181 -16.79 12.58 12.90
C LEU A 181 -17.53 11.24 12.85
N GLY A 182 -17.51 10.56 11.69
CA GLY A 182 -18.16 9.26 11.56
C GLY A 182 -17.53 8.18 12.42
N SER A 183 -16.21 8.20 12.64
CA SER A 183 -15.52 7.26 13.53
C SER A 183 -15.99 7.43 14.98
N VAL A 184 -16.14 8.67 15.45
CA VAL A 184 -16.71 8.95 16.79
C VAL A 184 -18.14 8.42 16.88
N ILE A 185 -18.98 8.65 15.86
CA ILE A 185 -20.37 8.17 15.85
C ILE A 185 -20.42 6.64 15.87
N ILE A 186 -19.62 5.96 15.05
CA ILE A 186 -19.54 4.49 15.02
C ILE A 186 -19.12 3.96 16.39
N LEU A 187 -18.10 4.56 17.02
CA LEU A 187 -17.60 4.14 18.33
C LEU A 187 -18.67 4.31 19.42
N LEU A 188 -19.36 5.44 19.45
CA LEU A 188 -20.45 5.70 20.40
C LEU A 188 -21.62 4.74 20.22
N ARG A 189 -22.00 4.43 18.97
CA ARG A 189 -23.05 3.44 18.67
C ARG A 189 -22.66 2.04 19.15
N TYR A 190 -21.41 1.63 18.87
CA TYR A 190 -20.89 0.34 19.31
C TYR A 190 -20.83 0.21 20.84
N TRP A 191 -20.43 1.26 21.56
CA TRP A 191 -20.42 1.25 23.02
C TRP A 191 -21.82 1.22 23.64
N LYS A 192 -22.80 1.85 22.98
CA LYS A 192 -24.20 1.80 23.40
C LYS A 192 -24.81 0.43 23.17
N ASP A 193 -24.53 -0.19 22.03
CA ASP A 193 -25.09 -1.46 21.62
C ASP A 193 -24.06 -2.30 20.86
N ARG A 194 -23.44 -3.25 21.56
CA ARG A 194 -22.43 -4.15 21.00
C ARG A 194 -23.01 -5.14 19.99
N SER A 195 -24.32 -5.33 19.92
CA SER A 195 -24.94 -6.21 18.93
C SER A 195 -24.73 -5.69 17.50
N GLN A 196 -24.50 -4.39 17.33
CA GLN A 196 -24.21 -3.73 16.05
C GLN A 196 -22.72 -3.78 15.66
N TRP A 197 -22.02 -4.84 16.06
CA TRP A 197 -20.57 -5.01 15.87
C TRP A 197 -20.13 -4.84 14.40
N GLU A 198 -20.99 -5.18 13.43
CA GLU A 198 -20.74 -5.01 11.99
C GLU A 198 -20.40 -3.56 11.61
N THR A 199 -21.02 -2.58 12.28
CA THR A 199 -20.77 -1.15 12.02
C THR A 199 -19.34 -0.73 12.41
N MET A 200 -18.71 -1.45 13.35
CA MET A 200 -17.35 -1.19 13.83
C MET A 200 -16.29 -1.81 12.91
N VAL A 201 -16.67 -2.76 12.04
CA VAL A 201 -15.73 -3.53 11.20
C VAL A 201 -14.84 -2.65 10.32
N PRO A 202 -15.35 -1.65 9.55
CA PRO A 202 -14.50 -0.81 8.72
C PRO A 202 -13.45 -0.05 9.54
N LEU A 203 -13.85 0.52 10.68
CA LEU A 203 -12.95 1.25 11.57
C LEU A 203 -11.91 0.31 12.19
N ALA A 204 -12.32 -0.87 12.65
CA ALA A 204 -11.43 -1.88 13.21
C ALA A 204 -10.42 -2.40 12.15
N ALA A 205 -10.87 -2.69 10.93
CA ALA A 205 -10.02 -3.12 9.84
C ALA A 205 -9.01 -2.04 9.42
N ALA A 206 -9.46 -0.78 9.33
CA ALA A 206 -8.59 0.38 9.12
C ALA A 206 -7.47 0.45 10.18
N VAL A 207 -7.82 0.39 11.47
CA VAL A 207 -6.86 0.43 12.58
C VAL A 207 -5.91 -0.77 12.52
N MET A 208 -6.41 -1.98 12.24
CA MET A 208 -5.56 -3.17 12.19
C MET A 208 -4.56 -3.16 11.03
N VAL A 209 -4.97 -2.67 9.85
CA VAL A 209 -4.03 -2.47 8.73
C VAL A 209 -2.91 -1.52 9.15
N MET A 210 -3.25 -0.41 9.84
CA MET A 210 -2.25 0.54 10.33
C MET A 210 -1.30 -0.09 11.35
N ILE A 211 -1.83 -0.83 12.34
CA ILE A 211 -1.02 -1.50 13.37
C ILE A 211 -0.05 -2.51 12.73
N VAL A 212 -0.52 -3.32 11.78
CA VAL A 212 0.32 -4.33 11.11
C VAL A 212 1.45 -3.69 10.29
N THR A 213 1.30 -2.44 9.87
CA THR A 213 2.32 -1.74 9.09
C THR A 213 3.43 -1.09 9.94
N ILE A 214 3.25 -0.98 11.26
CA ILE A 214 4.24 -0.42 12.21
C ILE A 214 5.63 -1.06 12.08
N PRO A 215 5.79 -2.40 12.04
CA PRO A 215 7.11 -3.03 11.89
C PRO A 215 7.63 -3.05 10.45
N SER A 216 6.88 -2.52 9.48
CA SER A 216 7.29 -2.56 8.08
C SER A 216 8.49 -1.65 7.84
N ARG A 217 9.53 -2.22 7.24
CA ARG A 217 10.74 -1.51 6.81
C ARG A 217 10.65 -1.01 5.36
N PHE A 218 9.50 -1.26 4.73
CA PHE A 218 9.24 -1.00 3.32
C PHE A 218 8.29 0.20 3.16
N ASN A 219 8.76 1.39 3.52
CA ASN A 219 7.97 2.62 3.52
C ASN A 219 8.05 3.36 2.18
N ILE A 220 7.50 2.76 1.13
CA ILE A 220 7.43 3.38 -0.19
C ILE A 220 6.09 4.07 -0.47
N GLY A 221 5.46 4.69 0.54
CA GLY A 221 4.28 5.53 0.33
C GLY A 221 2.92 4.84 0.45
N VAL A 222 1.84 5.61 0.32
CA VAL A 222 0.46 5.18 0.66
C VAL A 222 -0.07 4.00 -0.16
N ARG A 223 0.58 3.66 -1.29
CA ARG A 223 0.22 2.50 -2.13
C ARG A 223 0.28 1.15 -1.41
N HIS A 224 1.03 1.06 -0.31
CA HIS A 224 1.08 -0.14 0.53
C HIS A 224 -0.18 -0.35 1.36
N VAL A 225 -0.83 0.74 1.72
CA VAL A 225 -1.99 0.77 2.61
C VAL A 225 -3.25 1.25 1.90
N LEU A 226 -3.35 1.10 0.57
CA LEU A 226 -4.54 1.51 -0.19
C LEU A 226 -5.90 1.03 0.37
N PRO A 227 -6.03 -0.19 0.95
CA PRO A 227 -7.27 -0.62 1.58
C PRO A 227 -7.77 0.33 2.66
N MET A 228 -6.87 1.07 3.31
CA MET A 228 -7.20 2.07 4.31
C MET A 228 -8.16 3.12 3.75
N PHE A 229 -8.01 3.55 2.48
CA PHE A 229 -8.92 4.55 1.90
C PHE A 229 -10.33 3.99 1.69
N VAL A 230 -10.47 2.69 1.38
CA VAL A 230 -11.80 2.04 1.31
C VAL A 230 -12.43 2.01 2.69
N PHE A 231 -11.69 1.57 3.70
CA PHE A 231 -12.22 1.49 5.05
C PHE A 231 -12.49 2.87 5.67
N LEU A 232 -11.70 3.90 5.34
CA LEU A 232 -11.88 5.27 5.80
C LEU A 232 -13.07 5.97 5.12
N SER A 233 -13.40 5.57 3.89
CA SER A 233 -14.55 6.13 3.15
C SER A 233 -15.89 5.83 3.84
N ILE A 234 -16.00 4.71 4.56
CA ILE A 234 -17.23 4.32 5.24
C ILE A 234 -17.52 5.22 6.45
N PRO A 235 -16.60 5.43 7.42
CA PRO A 235 -16.75 6.46 8.44
C PRO A 235 -16.97 7.85 7.83
N ALA A 236 -16.28 8.22 6.75
CA ALA A 236 -16.53 9.52 6.10
C ALA A 236 -17.99 9.67 5.63
N ALA A 237 -18.55 8.61 5.02
CA ALA A 237 -19.95 8.59 4.62
C ALA A 237 -20.90 8.66 5.82
N VAL A 238 -20.60 7.97 6.92
CA VAL A 238 -21.38 8.06 8.17
C VAL A 238 -21.36 9.48 8.74
N GLY A 239 -20.20 10.14 8.77
CA GLY A 239 -20.08 11.52 9.22
C GLY A 239 -20.88 12.49 8.35
N LEU A 240 -20.82 12.30 7.02
CA LEU A 240 -21.61 13.09 6.07
C LEU A 240 -23.11 12.90 6.26
N ALA A 241 -23.58 11.65 6.34
CA ALA A 241 -24.99 11.32 6.54
C ALA A 241 -25.52 11.91 7.86
N ALA A 242 -24.74 11.79 8.94
CA ALA A 242 -25.10 12.34 10.25
C ALA A 242 -25.26 13.87 10.23
N LEU A 243 -24.38 14.60 9.52
CA LEU A 243 -24.55 16.05 9.35
C LEU A 243 -25.77 16.37 8.49
N TRP A 244 -26.02 15.61 7.42
CA TRP A 244 -27.13 15.88 6.50
C TRP A 244 -28.50 15.65 7.13
N GLU A 245 -28.62 14.62 7.98
CA GLU A 245 -29.86 14.19 8.64
C GLU A 245 -30.17 14.97 9.92
N ARG A 246 -29.23 15.77 10.43
CA ARG A 246 -29.40 16.55 11.67
C ARG A 246 -30.54 17.57 11.54
N ARG A 247 -31.53 17.48 12.43
CA ARG A 247 -32.76 18.30 12.40
C ARG A 247 -32.61 19.64 13.12
N ASP A 248 -32.08 19.65 14.33
CA ASP A 248 -32.05 20.84 15.20
C ASP A 248 -31.19 22.00 14.66
N GLN A 249 -30.20 21.68 13.81
CA GLN A 249 -29.28 22.66 13.19
C GLN A 249 -29.15 22.41 11.69
N ARG A 250 -30.28 22.15 11.03
CA ARG A 250 -30.34 21.70 9.63
C ARG A 250 -29.58 22.61 8.66
N LEU A 251 -29.73 23.93 8.78
CA LEU A 251 -29.08 24.88 7.87
C LEU A 251 -27.55 24.83 8.03
N ILE A 252 -27.05 24.93 9.26
CA ILE A 252 -25.61 24.90 9.57
C ILE A 252 -24.99 23.57 9.14
N SER A 253 -25.64 22.45 9.47
CA SER A 253 -25.10 21.12 9.19
C SER A 253 -25.05 20.83 7.69
N ARG A 254 -26.07 21.27 6.92
CA ARG A 254 -26.06 21.15 5.46
C ARG A 254 -25.07 22.10 4.80
N ALA A 255 -24.94 23.32 5.30
CA ALA A 255 -23.90 24.23 4.83
C ALA A 255 -22.50 23.63 5.03
N ALA A 256 -22.24 23.01 6.19
CA ALA A 256 -20.99 22.30 6.44
C ALA A 256 -20.75 21.16 5.44
N VAL A 257 -21.76 20.33 5.13
CA VAL A 257 -21.65 19.27 4.11
C VAL A 257 -21.32 19.85 2.74
N VAL A 258 -22.03 20.91 2.32
CA VAL A 258 -21.79 21.57 1.03
C VAL A 258 -20.38 22.15 0.97
N LEU A 259 -19.92 22.83 2.03
CA LEU A 259 -18.56 23.40 2.10
C LEU A 259 -17.48 22.32 2.06
N LEU A 260 -17.63 21.23 2.82
CA LEU A 260 -16.68 20.10 2.82
C LEU A 260 -16.66 19.39 1.47
N GLY A 261 -17.83 19.23 0.83
CA GLY A 261 -17.95 18.67 -0.52
C GLY A 261 -17.30 19.56 -1.58
N ALA A 262 -17.57 20.87 -1.53
CA ALA A 262 -16.93 21.85 -2.41
C ALA A 262 -15.41 21.87 -2.22
N TRP A 263 -14.93 21.80 -0.97
CA TRP A 263 -13.50 21.70 -0.67
C TRP A 263 -12.88 20.45 -1.31
N LEU A 264 -13.51 19.28 -1.19
CA LEU A 264 -13.03 18.07 -1.84
C LEU A 264 -12.93 18.23 -3.37
N VAL A 265 -13.99 18.75 -4.00
CA VAL A 265 -14.04 18.96 -5.46
C VAL A 265 -12.98 19.95 -5.92
N ILE A 266 -12.86 21.10 -5.23
CA ILE A 266 -11.87 22.14 -5.57
C ILE A 266 -10.45 21.60 -5.38
N SER A 267 -10.20 20.86 -4.29
CA SER A 267 -8.90 20.24 -4.03
C SER A 267 -8.52 19.25 -5.13
N SER A 268 -9.45 18.38 -5.52
CA SER A 268 -9.25 17.44 -6.62
C SER A 268 -9.00 18.16 -7.95
N ALA A 269 -9.83 19.15 -8.30
CA ALA A 269 -9.70 19.91 -9.54
C ALA A 269 -8.37 20.68 -9.63
N ARG A 270 -7.93 21.33 -8.54
CA ARG A 270 -6.63 22.01 -8.47
C ARG A 270 -5.44 21.06 -8.52
N SER A 271 -5.66 19.80 -8.17
CA SER A 271 -4.64 18.77 -8.21
C SER A 271 -4.46 18.17 -9.59
N HIS A 272 -5.44 18.35 -10.50
CA HIS A 272 -5.34 17.86 -11.86
C HIS A 272 -4.22 18.58 -12.62
N PRO A 273 -3.34 17.86 -13.35
CA PRO A 273 -3.30 16.40 -13.54
C PRO A 273 -2.39 15.65 -12.54
N ASP A 274 -1.76 16.35 -11.61
CA ASP A 274 -0.72 15.86 -10.69
C ASP A 274 -1.25 15.20 -9.41
N TYR A 275 -2.16 14.23 -9.55
CA TYR A 275 -2.76 13.55 -8.39
C TYR A 275 -1.74 12.74 -7.57
N LEU A 276 -0.69 12.20 -8.20
CA LEU A 276 0.34 11.44 -7.49
C LEU A 276 1.06 12.34 -6.48
N SER A 277 1.50 13.51 -6.91
CA SER A 277 2.21 14.48 -6.08
C SER A 277 1.28 15.29 -5.16
N TYR A 278 0.00 14.96 -5.07
CA TYR A 278 -0.96 15.66 -4.21
C TYR A 278 -0.55 15.62 -2.73
N PHE A 279 -0.76 16.73 -2.04
CA PHE A 279 -0.77 16.89 -0.59
C PHE A 279 -1.96 17.78 -0.23
N ASN A 280 -2.55 17.53 0.93
CA ASN A 280 -3.49 18.47 1.51
C ASN A 280 -2.75 19.70 2.07
N GLU A 281 -3.49 20.59 2.71
CA GLU A 281 -3.01 21.87 3.21
C GLU A 281 -1.91 21.75 4.27
N PHE A 282 -1.83 20.63 5.01
CA PHE A 282 -0.70 20.35 5.92
C PHE A 282 0.62 20.10 5.18
N GLY A 283 0.57 19.87 3.86
CA GLY A 283 1.72 19.80 2.98
C GLY A 283 2.53 21.11 2.89
N GLY A 284 1.90 22.24 3.19
CA GLY A 284 2.51 23.56 3.07
C GLY A 284 2.94 23.91 1.64
N HIS A 285 3.89 24.85 1.51
CA HIS A 285 4.36 25.33 0.21
C HIS A 285 5.34 24.38 -0.50
N ASP A 286 6.15 23.63 0.26
CA ASP A 286 7.11 22.66 -0.28
C ASP A 286 6.89 21.27 0.37
N PRO A 287 5.88 20.52 -0.09
CA PRO A 287 5.59 19.18 0.45
C PRO A 287 6.75 18.20 0.24
N SER A 288 7.69 18.52 -0.67
CA SER A 288 8.86 17.68 -0.91
C SER A 288 9.84 17.63 0.27
N ARG A 289 9.67 18.49 1.27
CA ARG A 289 10.43 18.43 2.53
C ARG A 289 9.79 17.51 3.55
N LEU A 290 8.49 17.24 3.42
CA LEU A 290 7.74 16.44 4.39
C LEU A 290 7.79 14.96 4.04
N LEU A 291 7.47 14.59 2.79
CA LEU A 291 7.44 13.19 2.36
C LEU A 291 7.69 13.11 0.85
N VAL A 292 8.73 12.36 0.46
CA VAL A 292 9.06 12.15 -0.96
C VAL A 292 9.53 10.74 -1.18
N ILE A 293 8.66 9.93 -1.77
CA ILE A 293 9.00 8.58 -2.20
C ILE A 293 8.19 8.23 -3.45
N SER A 294 7.86 6.96 -3.65
CA SER A 294 7.13 6.50 -4.84
C SER A 294 5.78 7.18 -5.07
N ASP A 295 5.13 7.65 -4.01
CA ASP A 295 3.83 8.31 -4.04
C ASP A 295 3.95 9.83 -4.17
N TYR A 296 5.15 10.33 -4.48
CA TYR A 296 5.37 11.71 -4.95
C TYR A 296 5.69 11.72 -6.44
N ASP A 297 6.55 10.80 -6.88
CA ASP A 297 7.06 10.74 -8.25
C ASP A 297 7.50 9.32 -8.65
N TRP A 298 7.13 8.95 -9.88
CA TRP A 298 7.50 7.72 -10.55
C TRP A 298 7.82 7.92 -12.05
N GLY A 299 8.17 9.14 -12.45
CA GLY A 299 8.49 9.54 -13.83
C GLY A 299 7.33 10.18 -14.60
N GLN A 300 6.24 10.58 -13.93
CA GLN A 300 5.05 11.12 -14.60
C GLN A 300 5.29 12.46 -15.34
N ASP A 301 6.32 13.21 -14.94
CA ASP A 301 6.63 14.53 -15.52
C ASP A 301 7.60 14.46 -16.70
N LEU A 302 8.09 13.27 -17.09
CA LEU A 302 9.06 13.12 -18.18
C LEU A 302 8.52 13.63 -19.53
N ALA A 303 7.24 13.41 -19.85
CA ALA A 303 6.66 13.93 -21.09
C ALA A 303 6.60 15.47 -21.10
N ARG A 304 6.26 16.07 -19.95
CA ARG A 304 6.28 17.54 -19.77
C ARG A 304 7.70 18.09 -19.85
N LEU A 305 8.67 17.35 -19.31
CA LEU A 305 10.08 17.67 -19.43
C LEU A 305 10.52 17.67 -20.89
N SER A 306 10.21 16.63 -21.67
CA SER A 306 10.52 16.58 -23.10
C SER A 306 10.01 17.83 -23.83
N THR A 307 8.74 18.19 -23.60
CA THR A 307 8.12 19.39 -24.20
C THR A 307 8.88 20.66 -23.83
N TYR A 308 9.19 20.84 -22.54
CA TYR A 308 9.97 21.98 -22.06
C TYR A 308 11.35 22.07 -22.71
N LEU A 309 12.04 20.94 -22.90
CA LEU A 309 13.37 20.93 -23.51
C LEU A 309 13.33 21.37 -24.97
N HIS A 310 12.31 20.94 -25.73
CA HIS A 310 12.10 21.39 -27.10
C HIS A 310 11.77 22.88 -27.18
N ASP A 311 10.85 23.35 -26.34
CA ASP A 311 10.43 24.76 -26.30
C ASP A 311 11.60 25.70 -25.96
N GLN A 312 12.50 25.26 -25.07
CA GLN A 312 13.70 26.00 -24.68
C GLN A 312 14.91 25.73 -25.59
N GLN A 313 14.74 24.92 -26.65
CA GLN A 313 15.79 24.54 -27.59
C GLN A 313 17.06 23.97 -26.91
N ILE A 314 16.88 23.26 -25.78
CA ILE A 314 17.96 22.60 -25.06
C ILE A 314 18.31 21.32 -25.81
N LYS A 315 19.48 21.27 -26.44
CA LYS A 315 19.93 20.14 -27.27
C LYS A 315 20.67 19.04 -26.52
N HIS A 316 21.27 19.39 -25.38
CA HIS A 316 22.06 18.49 -24.55
C HIS A 316 21.62 18.62 -23.10
N ILE A 317 21.31 17.50 -22.46
CA ILE A 317 20.90 17.49 -21.05
C ILE A 317 21.37 16.22 -20.34
N SER A 318 21.81 16.40 -19.10
CA SER A 318 21.96 15.31 -18.14
C SER A 318 20.67 15.13 -17.33
N ILE A 319 20.17 13.90 -17.23
CA ILE A 319 18.94 13.60 -16.48
C ILE A 319 19.21 12.58 -15.37
N THR A 320 18.52 12.70 -14.24
CA THR A 320 18.45 11.62 -13.25
C THR A 320 17.03 11.49 -12.70
N TYR A 321 16.48 10.28 -12.73
CA TYR A 321 15.13 9.97 -12.26
C TYR A 321 15.01 8.49 -11.89
N ASP A 322 14.03 8.18 -11.05
CA ASP A 322 13.58 6.84 -10.72
C ASP A 322 12.29 6.56 -11.50
N GLY A 323 12.37 5.70 -12.51
CA GLY A 323 11.23 5.31 -13.35
C GLY A 323 11.62 4.24 -14.36
N TRP A 324 10.64 3.80 -15.15
CA TRP A 324 10.81 2.75 -16.17
C TRP A 324 10.70 3.27 -17.60
N PHE A 325 10.32 4.54 -17.79
CA PHE A 325 10.22 5.14 -19.11
C PHE A 325 11.60 5.42 -19.67
N VAL A 326 11.77 5.20 -20.98
CA VAL A 326 13.01 5.47 -21.72
C VAL A 326 12.91 6.89 -22.28
N PRO A 327 13.79 7.85 -21.92
CA PRO A 327 13.67 9.25 -22.34
C PRO A 327 13.56 9.42 -23.86
N GLU A 328 14.30 8.61 -24.63
CA GLU A 328 14.31 8.60 -26.09
C GLU A 328 12.92 8.30 -26.66
N SER A 329 12.15 7.41 -26.01
CA SER A 329 10.77 7.11 -26.43
C SER A 329 9.79 8.29 -26.27
N LEU A 330 10.17 9.29 -25.47
CA LEU A 330 9.42 10.52 -25.26
C LEU A 330 9.95 11.69 -26.11
N GLY A 331 10.86 11.41 -27.05
CA GLY A 331 11.45 12.39 -27.95
C GLY A 331 12.40 13.36 -27.26
N PHE A 332 13.09 12.95 -26.20
CA PHE A 332 14.10 13.81 -25.57
C PHE A 332 15.20 14.20 -26.58
N PRO A 333 15.81 15.40 -26.42
CA PRO A 333 17.03 15.77 -27.13
C PRO A 333 18.19 14.85 -26.72
N GLU A 334 19.38 15.01 -27.32
CA GLU A 334 20.54 14.19 -26.98
C GLU A 334 20.80 14.22 -25.47
N THR A 335 20.71 13.06 -24.84
CA THR A 335 20.94 12.92 -23.41
C THR A 335 22.37 12.44 -23.17
N ASP A 336 23.22 13.32 -22.64
CA ASP A 336 24.64 13.01 -22.43
C ASP A 336 24.83 11.91 -21.37
N ASN A 337 23.95 11.88 -20.36
CA ASN A 337 23.93 10.87 -19.31
C ASN A 337 22.50 10.64 -18.82
N ILE A 338 22.02 9.40 -18.97
CA ILE A 338 20.78 8.93 -18.34
C ILE A 338 21.15 8.32 -17.00
N THR A 339 20.83 9.04 -15.93
CA THR A 339 21.23 8.77 -14.54
C THR A 339 22.65 9.24 -14.22
N LEU A 340 22.76 10.46 -13.72
CA LEU A 340 24.00 10.96 -13.12
C LEU A 340 24.52 10.01 -12.03
N ASN A 341 25.76 9.57 -12.21
CA ASN A 341 26.50 8.77 -11.24
C ASN A 341 26.59 9.51 -9.90
N CYS A 342 26.54 8.76 -8.80
CA CYS A 342 26.66 9.33 -7.47
C CYS A 342 28.03 10.02 -7.33
N GLY A 343 28.04 11.28 -6.88
CA GLY A 343 29.26 12.05 -6.67
C GLY A 343 29.81 12.75 -7.93
N THR A 344 29.22 12.56 -9.11
CA THR A 344 29.65 13.32 -10.29
C THR A 344 29.00 14.71 -10.34
N ARG A 345 29.79 15.72 -10.70
CA ARG A 345 29.30 17.06 -11.01
C ARG A 345 29.06 17.15 -12.53
N PRO A 346 27.82 17.30 -13.00
CA PRO A 346 27.54 17.55 -14.41
C PRO A 346 27.97 18.96 -14.82
N SER A 347 28.05 19.21 -16.12
CA SER A 347 28.13 20.55 -16.71
C SER A 347 26.97 20.75 -17.68
N GLY A 348 26.55 22.01 -17.86
CA GLY A 348 25.43 22.35 -18.74
C GLY A 348 24.06 22.14 -18.09
N TRP A 349 23.05 21.83 -18.91
CA TRP A 349 21.68 21.65 -18.45
C TRP A 349 21.50 20.32 -17.72
N VAL A 350 20.79 20.37 -16.59
CA VAL A 350 20.52 19.19 -15.76
C VAL A 350 19.05 19.14 -15.36
N ALA A 351 18.41 18.00 -15.59
CA ALA A 351 17.09 17.68 -15.06
C ALA A 351 17.21 16.67 -13.91
N MET A 352 16.84 17.11 -12.71
CA MET A 352 16.96 16.35 -11.48
C MET A 352 15.58 16.03 -10.91
N GLN A 353 15.26 14.75 -10.80
CA GLN A 353 14.03 14.32 -10.14
C GLN A 353 14.08 14.65 -8.64
N VAL A 354 13.03 15.32 -8.14
CA VAL A 354 12.89 15.73 -6.72
C VAL A 354 13.15 14.56 -5.78
N ARG A 355 12.59 13.39 -6.10
CA ARG A 355 12.75 12.18 -5.30
C ARG A 355 14.19 11.75 -5.17
N ARG A 356 14.94 11.66 -6.27
CA ARG A 356 16.36 11.29 -6.21
C ARG A 356 17.17 12.34 -5.45
N ALA A 357 16.95 13.61 -5.71
CA ALA A 357 17.62 14.69 -5.00
C ALA A 357 17.43 14.62 -3.48
N ARG A 358 16.21 14.34 -3.02
CA ARG A 358 15.87 14.28 -1.59
C ARG A 358 16.30 12.97 -0.92
N VAL A 359 16.19 11.83 -1.60
CA VAL A 359 16.51 10.50 -1.05
C VAL A 359 18.02 10.20 -1.10
N HIS A 360 18.76 10.84 -2.01
CA HIS A 360 20.19 10.67 -2.20
C HIS A 360 20.96 12.00 -2.17
N PRO A 361 20.85 12.81 -1.10
CA PRO A 361 21.51 14.12 -1.04
C PRO A 361 23.03 14.00 -1.15
N ASP A 362 23.63 12.95 -0.55
CA ASP A 362 25.07 12.69 -0.58
C ASP A 362 25.61 12.45 -2.00
N CYS A 363 24.76 11.99 -2.92
CA CYS A 363 25.14 11.77 -4.31
C CYS A 363 25.20 13.06 -5.15
N TYR A 364 24.55 14.12 -4.69
CA TYR A 364 24.35 15.36 -5.45
C TYR A 364 24.69 16.60 -4.61
N PRO A 365 25.90 16.69 -4.01
CA PRO A 365 26.27 17.79 -3.11
C PRO A 365 26.28 19.16 -3.81
N TRP A 366 26.46 19.16 -5.13
CA TRP A 366 26.43 20.38 -5.96
C TRP A 366 25.06 21.07 -5.95
N LEU A 367 23.96 20.37 -5.67
CA LEU A 367 22.61 20.97 -5.64
C LEU A 367 22.47 22.12 -4.63
N ALA A 368 23.27 22.11 -3.56
CA ALA A 368 23.26 23.18 -2.56
C ALA A 368 23.92 24.47 -3.05
N GLN A 369 24.75 24.39 -4.08
CA GLN A 369 25.54 25.51 -4.63
C GLN A 369 24.91 26.09 -5.89
N GLU A 370 24.01 25.36 -6.54
CA GLU A 370 23.39 25.75 -7.80
C GLU A 370 21.99 26.32 -7.60
N HIS A 371 21.68 27.40 -8.30
CA HIS A 371 20.34 27.97 -8.29
C HIS A 371 19.41 27.17 -9.22
N ARG A 372 18.25 26.76 -8.70
CA ARG A 372 17.24 26.09 -9.52
C ARG A 372 16.65 27.09 -10.53
N VAL A 373 16.75 26.78 -11.82
CA VAL A 373 16.22 27.63 -12.90
C VAL A 373 14.70 27.59 -12.89
N THR A 374 14.13 26.38 -12.90
CA THR A 374 12.68 26.17 -12.87
C THR A 374 12.34 24.78 -12.35
N THR A 375 11.05 24.50 -12.21
CA THR A 375 10.52 23.15 -12.00
C THR A 375 9.55 22.83 -13.14
N VAL A 376 9.80 21.74 -13.86
CA VAL A 376 8.87 21.22 -14.86
C VAL A 376 7.89 20.26 -14.18
N GLY A 377 6.59 20.52 -14.37
CA GLY A 377 5.54 19.84 -13.61
C GLY A 377 5.64 20.16 -12.12
N LYS A 378 5.61 19.12 -11.28
CA LYS A 378 5.84 19.23 -9.83
C LYS A 378 7.12 18.54 -9.38
N THR A 379 7.75 17.74 -10.24
CA THR A 379 8.73 16.76 -9.77
C THR A 379 10.08 16.78 -10.47
N MET A 380 10.27 17.62 -11.50
CA MET A 380 11.55 17.75 -12.21
C MET A 380 12.17 19.13 -11.98
N TRP A 381 13.28 19.20 -11.23
CA TRP A 381 14.03 20.44 -11.07
C TRP A 381 15.03 20.63 -12.21
N ILE A 382 15.08 21.84 -12.76
CA ILE A 382 16.00 22.21 -13.83
C ILE A 382 17.11 23.10 -13.29
N TYR A 383 18.34 22.76 -13.63
CA TYR A 383 19.54 23.51 -13.30
C TYR A 383 20.38 23.78 -14.55
N TYR A 384 21.17 24.83 -14.48
CA TYR A 384 22.26 25.07 -15.43
C TYR A 384 23.56 25.14 -14.63
N VAL A 385 24.39 24.10 -14.73
CA VAL A 385 25.64 23.98 -13.97
C VAL A 385 26.77 24.53 -14.82
N LYS A 386 27.45 25.56 -14.32
CA LYS A 386 28.59 26.15 -15.03
C LYS A 386 29.75 25.14 -15.09
N PRO A 387 30.48 25.09 -16.23
CA PRO A 387 31.66 24.25 -16.39
C PRO A 387 32.72 24.47 -15.31
#